data_AF-A0A7S3YDL9-F1
#
_entry.id   AF-A0A7S3YDL9-F1
#
_cell.length_a   1.000
_cell.length_b   1.000
_cell.length_c   1.000
_cell.angle_alpha   90.00
_cell.angle_beta   90.00
_cell.angle_gamma   90.00
#
_symmetry.space_group_name_H-M   'P 1'
#
loop_
_entity.id
_entity.type
_entity.pdbx_description
1 polymer ?
#
loop_
_entity_poly.entity_id
_entity_poly.type
_entity_poly.pdbx_seq_one_letter_code
_entity_poly.pdbx_strand_id
1 'polypeptide(L)'
;FLELNRGCRVCVSGIPPMLSSNRKNASGGIYIDRDEFKQAFSLFDSARKGYITLQDLRSTLSVFDDQLGVNDYKFLMNNKKSLTEDELFKMLCDNQVTIDPVYEAFKYFGVEGKRSVMDMEKMKKVLTNLGIEGITDDDMKIIQDIAGTNSNGELTMDHFKHMLRVDPSAAGSAENPI
;
A
#
# COMPACT_ATOMS: atom_id res chain seq x y z
N PHE A 1 2.80 40.04 -13.15
CA PHE A 1 3.75 40.13 -12.03
C PHE A 1 3.01 39.67 -10.79
N LEU A 2 3.23 38.41 -10.40
CA LEU A 2 3.13 37.91 -9.02
C LEU A 2 3.67 36.48 -9.07
N GLU A 3 4.90 36.35 -8.61
CA GLU A 3 5.65 35.11 -8.43
C GLU A 3 4.94 34.23 -7.39
N LEU A 4 4.57 33.01 -7.78
CA LEU A 4 4.29 31.93 -6.83
C LEU A 4 5.59 31.16 -6.61
N ASN A 5 6.30 31.64 -5.58
CA ASN A 5 7.53 31.07 -5.06
C ASN A 5 7.24 29.70 -4.41
N ARG A 6 7.92 28.70 -4.95
CA ARG A 6 8.52 27.52 -4.32
C ARG A 6 8.03 27.14 -2.91
N GLY A 7 7.50 25.92 -2.84
CA GLY A 7 7.32 25.17 -1.60
C GLY A 7 6.55 23.89 -1.86
N CYS A 8 7.10 22.99 -2.68
CA CYS A 8 6.55 21.63 -2.80
C CYS A 8 6.84 20.91 -1.48
N ARG A 9 5.99 21.14 -0.48
CA ARG A 9 5.86 20.27 0.69
C ARG A 9 5.27 18.97 0.17
N VAL A 10 6.03 17.90 0.31
CA VAL A 10 5.55 16.53 0.11
C VAL A 10 4.30 16.37 0.98
N CYS A 11 3.12 16.47 0.37
CA CYS A 11 1.88 16.08 1.01
C CYS A 11 1.90 14.57 1.08
N VAL A 12 2.34 14.02 2.22
CA VAL A 12 2.20 12.61 2.58
C VAL A 12 0.72 12.22 2.84
N SER A 13 -0.24 13.03 2.39
CA SER A 13 -1.69 12.85 2.53
C SER A 13 -2.26 11.73 1.65
N GLY A 14 -1.42 10.81 1.18
CA GLY A 14 -1.78 9.77 0.22
C GLY A 14 -1.32 8.36 0.59
N ILE A 15 -0.72 8.16 1.76
CA ILE A 15 -0.42 6.81 2.26
C ILE A 15 -1.53 6.46 3.27
N PRO A 16 -2.49 5.60 2.90
CA PRO A 16 -3.54 5.21 3.84
C PRO A 16 -2.92 4.40 4.98
N PRO A 17 -3.45 4.49 6.21
CA PRO A 17 -3.18 3.47 7.22
C PRO A 17 -3.69 2.14 6.68
N MET A 18 -2.78 1.35 6.12
CA MET A 18 -3.10 0.09 5.47
C MET A 18 -3.33 -0.96 6.55
N LEU A 19 -4.49 -1.59 6.55
CA LEU A 19 -4.83 -2.82 7.28
C LEU A 19 -5.15 -2.61 8.78
N SER A 20 -6.25 -1.91 9.01
CA SER A 20 -6.98 -1.89 10.27
C SER A 20 -7.57 -3.27 10.61
N SER A 21 -6.73 -4.09 11.27
CA SER A 21 -7.08 -5.25 12.09
C SER A 21 -7.57 -6.50 11.35
N ASN A 22 -7.27 -7.68 11.92
CA ASN A 22 -7.71 -9.04 11.51
C ASN A 22 -9.24 -9.26 11.50
N ARG A 23 -10.03 -8.25 11.12
CA ARG A 23 -11.47 -8.34 11.02
C ARG A 23 -11.82 -9.30 9.90
N LYS A 24 -12.76 -10.20 10.21
CA LYS A 24 -13.28 -11.16 9.25
C LYS A 24 -14.62 -10.67 8.70
N ASN A 25 -14.86 -10.92 7.42
CA ASN A 25 -16.17 -10.71 6.81
C ASN A 25 -17.15 -11.83 7.23
N ALA A 26 -18.41 -11.74 6.81
CA ALA A 26 -19.43 -12.75 7.11
C ALA A 26 -19.10 -14.16 6.59
N SER A 27 -18.26 -14.25 5.56
CA SER A 27 -17.79 -15.51 4.94
C SER A 27 -16.54 -16.07 5.61
N GLY A 28 -16.03 -15.45 6.69
CA GLY A 28 -14.82 -15.86 7.39
C GLY A 28 -13.50 -15.46 6.71
N GLY A 29 -13.56 -14.73 5.60
CA GLY A 29 -12.43 -14.11 4.91
C GLY A 29 -12.08 -12.72 5.45
N ILE A 30 -11.24 -11.98 4.76
CA ILE A 30 -10.75 -10.65 5.18
C ILE A 30 -11.86 -9.61 5.06
N TYR A 31 -12.09 -8.82 6.10
CA TYR A 31 -12.93 -7.62 6.02
C TYR A 31 -12.20 -6.50 5.29
N ILE A 32 -12.90 -5.83 4.38
CA ILE A 32 -12.36 -4.74 3.59
C ILE A 32 -13.21 -3.50 3.86
N ASP A 33 -12.58 -2.46 4.40
CA ASP A 33 -13.24 -1.18 4.63
C ASP A 33 -13.45 -0.43 3.30
N ARG A 34 -14.57 0.27 3.17
CA ARG A 34 -14.94 0.93 1.92
C ARG A 34 -14.07 2.15 1.63
N ASP A 35 -13.72 2.92 2.65
CA ASP A 35 -12.90 4.13 2.50
C ASP A 35 -11.44 3.75 2.26
N GLU A 36 -10.95 2.68 2.89
CA GLU A 36 -9.62 2.11 2.60
C GLU A 36 -9.56 1.58 1.16
N PHE A 37 -10.59 0.85 0.72
CA PHE A 37 -10.66 0.32 -0.64
C PHE A 37 -10.66 1.43 -1.69
N LYS A 38 -11.42 2.52 -1.48
CA LYS A 38 -11.50 3.63 -2.41
C LYS A 38 -10.14 4.32 -2.62
N GLN A 39 -9.36 4.46 -1.55
CA GLN A 39 -8.01 4.99 -1.64
C GLN A 39 -7.10 4.05 -2.44
N ALA A 40 -7.13 2.75 -2.16
CA ALA A 40 -6.37 1.77 -2.92
C ALA A 40 -6.78 1.72 -4.41
N PHE A 41 -8.08 1.86 -4.71
CA PHE A 41 -8.61 1.89 -6.07
C PHE A 41 -8.02 3.03 -6.90
N SER A 42 -7.78 4.19 -6.27
CA SER A 42 -7.19 5.36 -6.94
C SER A 42 -5.77 5.13 -7.46
N LEU A 43 -5.03 4.14 -6.91
CA LEU A 43 -3.70 3.74 -7.39
C LEU A 43 -3.77 3.00 -8.75
N PHE A 44 -4.88 2.34 -9.03
CA PHE A 44 -5.12 1.66 -10.31
C PHE A 44 -5.78 2.60 -11.31
N ASP A 45 -6.74 3.42 -10.86
CA ASP A 45 -7.45 4.38 -11.72
C ASP A 45 -6.82 5.77 -11.70
N SER A 46 -5.54 5.85 -12.10
CA SER A 46 -4.79 7.11 -12.16
C SER A 46 -5.43 8.18 -13.05
N ALA A 47 -6.18 7.76 -14.06
CA ALA A 47 -6.93 8.64 -14.97
C ALA A 47 -8.31 9.09 -14.43
N ARG A 48 -8.73 8.60 -13.24
CA ARG A 48 -10.02 8.90 -12.60
C ARG A 48 -11.23 8.61 -13.50
N LYS A 49 -11.21 7.46 -14.17
CA LYS A 49 -12.27 6.98 -15.06
C LYS A 49 -13.47 6.40 -14.30
N GLY A 50 -13.28 6.00 -13.04
CA GLY A 50 -14.26 5.26 -12.24
C GLY A 50 -14.28 3.74 -12.54
N TYR A 51 -13.35 3.26 -13.37
CA TYR A 51 -13.20 1.84 -13.70
C TYR A 51 -11.75 1.49 -14.02
N ILE A 52 -11.38 0.25 -13.70
CA ILE A 52 -10.07 -0.34 -13.97
C ILE A 52 -10.20 -1.25 -15.19
N THR A 53 -9.28 -1.13 -16.14
CA THR A 53 -9.12 -2.04 -17.28
C THR A 53 -7.99 -3.04 -17.02
N LEU A 54 -7.87 -4.06 -17.87
CA LEU A 54 -6.76 -5.02 -17.80
C LEU A 54 -5.40 -4.32 -17.92
N GLN A 55 -5.32 -3.25 -18.71
CA GLN A 55 -4.11 -2.48 -18.87
C GLN A 55 -3.74 -1.74 -17.58
N ASP A 56 -4.72 -1.09 -16.93
CA ASP A 56 -4.49 -0.38 -15.66
C ASP A 56 -4.04 -1.37 -14.57
N LEU A 57 -4.73 -2.50 -14.47
CA LEU A 57 -4.40 -3.56 -13.51
C LEU A 57 -2.98 -4.10 -13.75
N ARG A 58 -2.62 -4.36 -15.01
CA ARG A 58 -1.29 -4.84 -15.38
C ARG A 58 -0.21 -3.81 -15.07
N SER A 59 -0.42 -2.54 -15.44
CA SER A 59 0.55 -1.47 -15.21
C SER A 59 0.87 -1.33 -13.72
N THR A 60 -0.15 -1.32 -12.86
CA THR A 60 0.07 -1.20 -11.41
C THR A 60 0.58 -2.49 -10.78
N LEU A 61 0.02 -3.66 -11.11
CA LEU A 61 0.46 -4.94 -10.50
C LEU A 61 1.85 -5.38 -10.95
N SER A 62 2.27 -5.05 -12.18
CA SER A 62 3.62 -5.37 -12.67
C SER A 62 4.74 -4.68 -11.88
N VAL A 63 4.41 -3.63 -11.11
CA VAL A 63 5.35 -3.01 -10.17
C VAL A 63 5.70 -3.96 -9.02
N PHE A 64 4.75 -4.80 -8.63
CA PHE A 64 4.91 -5.77 -7.56
C PHE A 64 5.36 -7.13 -8.12
N ASP A 65 4.67 -7.67 -9.12
CA ASP A 65 4.98 -9.01 -9.62
C ASP A 65 5.00 -9.05 -11.14
N ASP A 66 6.15 -9.40 -11.69
CA ASP A 66 6.37 -9.56 -13.12
C ASP A 66 6.00 -10.97 -13.63
N GLN A 67 5.68 -11.91 -12.74
CA GLN A 67 5.39 -13.31 -13.07
C GLN A 67 3.94 -13.56 -13.49
N LEU A 68 3.02 -12.60 -13.29
CA LEU A 68 1.62 -12.77 -13.66
C LEU A 68 1.45 -12.75 -15.19
N GLY A 69 0.86 -13.83 -15.73
CA GLY A 69 0.55 -13.96 -17.14
C GLY A 69 -0.76 -13.26 -17.52
N VAL A 70 -0.97 -13.04 -18.82
CA VAL A 70 -2.20 -12.41 -19.35
C VAL A 70 -3.48 -13.16 -18.94
N ASN A 71 -3.39 -14.49 -18.78
CA ASN A 71 -4.52 -15.30 -18.35
C ASN A 71 -4.88 -15.08 -16.87
N ASP A 72 -3.89 -14.82 -16.01
CA ASP A 72 -4.11 -14.51 -14.61
C ASP A 72 -4.83 -13.17 -14.47
N TYR A 73 -4.41 -12.16 -15.23
CA TYR A 73 -5.12 -10.87 -15.26
C TYR A 73 -6.58 -11.00 -15.74
N LYS A 74 -6.84 -11.80 -16.79
CA LYS A 74 -8.21 -12.05 -17.25
C LYS A 74 -9.06 -12.76 -16.20
N PHE A 75 -8.46 -13.72 -15.49
CA PHE A 75 -9.12 -14.43 -14.40
C PHE A 75 -9.46 -13.47 -13.24
N LEU A 76 -8.51 -12.63 -12.81
CA LEU A 76 -8.72 -11.60 -11.79
C LEU A 76 -9.82 -10.60 -12.19
N MET A 77 -9.93 -10.28 -13.47
CA MET A 77 -11.01 -9.43 -14.00
C MET A 77 -12.34 -10.17 -14.21
N ASN A 78 -12.44 -11.44 -13.82
CA ASN A 78 -13.60 -12.29 -14.06
C ASN A 78 -14.05 -12.28 -15.54
N ASN A 79 -13.08 -12.30 -16.46
CA ASN A 79 -13.26 -12.17 -17.91
C ASN A 79 -13.98 -10.89 -18.40
N LYS A 80 -14.13 -9.87 -17.54
CA LYS A 80 -14.65 -8.57 -17.94
C LYS A 80 -13.53 -7.71 -18.55
N LYS A 81 -13.92 -6.79 -19.43
CA LYS A 81 -13.00 -5.82 -20.05
C LYS A 81 -12.63 -4.67 -19.10
N SER A 82 -13.55 -4.34 -18.19
CA SER A 82 -13.40 -3.32 -17.18
C SER A 82 -14.18 -3.70 -15.92
N LEU A 83 -13.72 -3.22 -14.77
CA LEU A 83 -14.40 -3.34 -13.48
C LEU A 83 -14.55 -1.95 -12.87
N THR A 84 -15.78 -1.60 -12.50
CA THR A 84 -16.06 -0.38 -11.72
C THR A 84 -15.61 -0.56 -10.27
N GLU A 85 -15.50 0.56 -9.53
CA GLU A 85 -15.20 0.56 -8.09
C GLU A 85 -16.14 -0.38 -7.32
N ASP A 86 -17.45 -0.25 -7.51
CA ASP A 86 -18.45 -1.05 -6.80
C ASP A 86 -18.38 -2.55 -7.14
N GLU A 87 -18.14 -2.89 -8.40
CA GLU A 87 -18.02 -4.28 -8.82
C GLU A 87 -16.80 -4.95 -8.20
N LEU A 88 -15.65 -4.27 -8.23
CA LEU A 88 -14.43 -4.80 -7.64
C LEU A 88 -14.55 -4.89 -6.11
N PHE A 89 -15.13 -3.87 -5.46
CA PHE A 89 -15.39 -3.90 -4.02
C PHE A 89 -16.26 -5.09 -3.63
N LYS A 90 -17.36 -5.32 -4.35
CA LYS A 90 -18.27 -6.44 -4.10
C LYS A 90 -17.58 -7.80 -4.26
N MET A 91 -16.76 -7.95 -5.30
CA MET A 91 -15.99 -9.18 -5.53
C MET A 91 -15.02 -9.46 -4.38
N LEU A 92 -14.34 -8.43 -3.88
CA LEU A 92 -13.38 -8.58 -2.78
C LEU A 92 -14.08 -8.79 -1.43
N CYS A 93 -15.26 -8.20 -1.21
CA CYS A 93 -16.02 -8.39 0.03
C CYS A 93 -16.45 -9.84 0.26
N ASP A 94 -16.68 -10.61 -0.81
CA ASP A 94 -17.09 -12.02 -0.75
C ASP A 94 -15.88 -12.99 -0.78
N ASN A 95 -14.76 -12.58 -0.19
CA ASN A 95 -13.58 -13.44 -0.11
C ASN A 95 -13.68 -14.43 1.07
N GLN A 96 -12.99 -15.57 0.94
CA GLN A 96 -12.82 -16.57 2.00
C GLN A 96 -11.34 -16.73 2.38
N VAL A 97 -10.54 -15.68 2.19
CA VAL A 97 -9.09 -15.73 2.40
C VAL A 97 -8.81 -15.85 3.90
N THR A 98 -8.17 -16.95 4.28
CA THR A 98 -7.76 -17.22 5.66
C THR A 98 -6.37 -16.71 5.99
N ILE A 99 -5.56 -16.42 4.96
CA ILE A 99 -4.18 -15.98 5.05
C ILE A 99 -4.11 -14.56 5.64
N ASP A 100 -3.06 -14.28 6.44
CA ASP A 100 -2.76 -12.93 6.94
C ASP A 100 -2.21 -12.06 5.79
N PRO A 101 -2.99 -11.08 5.28
CA PRO A 101 -2.58 -10.28 4.14
C PRO A 101 -1.37 -9.38 4.47
N VAL A 102 -1.25 -8.93 5.73
CA VAL A 102 -0.11 -8.13 6.18
C VAL A 102 1.17 -8.97 6.11
N TYR A 103 1.08 -10.21 6.57
CA TYR A 103 2.21 -11.13 6.57
C TYR A 103 2.70 -11.46 5.15
N GLU A 104 1.77 -11.72 4.22
CA GLU A 104 2.11 -11.98 2.83
C GLU A 104 2.68 -10.75 2.12
N ALA A 105 2.13 -9.56 2.39
CA ALA A 105 2.70 -8.31 1.88
C ALA A 105 4.12 -8.09 2.42
N PHE A 106 4.38 -8.32 3.70
CA PHE A 106 5.73 -8.19 4.26
C PHE A 106 6.72 -9.17 3.62
N LYS A 107 6.32 -10.44 3.42
CA LYS A 107 7.17 -11.42 2.74
C LYS A 107 7.61 -10.96 1.35
N TYR A 108 6.73 -10.25 0.65
CA TYR A 108 7.05 -9.67 -0.65
C TYR A 108 8.14 -8.60 -0.55
N PHE A 109 8.09 -7.73 0.47
CA PHE A 109 9.11 -6.70 0.69
C PHE A 109 10.36 -7.21 1.44
N GLY A 110 10.39 -8.47 1.86
CA GLY A 110 11.51 -9.04 2.60
C GLY A 110 12.78 -9.24 1.75
N VAL A 111 13.94 -9.19 2.41
CA VAL A 111 15.23 -9.52 1.79
C VAL A 111 15.23 -11.00 1.35
N GLU A 112 15.77 -11.27 0.16
CA GLU A 112 15.90 -12.64 -0.34
C GLU A 112 16.76 -13.48 0.61
N GLY A 113 16.26 -14.65 1.01
CA GLY A 113 16.92 -15.50 2.01
C GLY A 113 16.77 -15.04 3.47
N LYS A 114 16.29 -13.80 3.73
CA LYS A 114 16.01 -13.27 5.08
C LYS A 114 14.65 -12.56 5.13
N ARG A 115 13.58 -13.32 4.90
CA ARG A 115 12.17 -12.84 4.86
C ARG A 115 11.64 -12.23 6.17
N SER A 116 12.44 -12.19 7.24
CA SER A 116 12.10 -11.54 8.52
C SER A 116 12.51 -10.07 8.57
N VAL A 117 13.25 -9.58 7.56
CA VAL A 117 13.74 -8.21 7.45
C VAL A 117 13.30 -7.62 6.13
N MET A 118 12.77 -6.40 6.18
CA MET A 118 12.35 -5.67 4.98
C MET A 118 13.55 -5.12 4.20
N ASP A 119 13.49 -5.24 2.88
CA ASP A 119 14.41 -4.61 1.93
C ASP A 119 13.94 -3.18 1.63
N MET A 120 14.60 -2.20 2.25
CA MET A 120 14.27 -0.78 2.12
C MET A 120 14.51 -0.24 0.70
N GLU A 121 15.50 -0.77 -0.02
CA GLU A 121 15.76 -0.40 -1.41
C GLU A 121 14.65 -0.92 -2.32
N LYS A 122 14.17 -2.15 -2.08
CA LYS A 122 13.00 -2.70 -2.77
C LYS A 122 11.74 -1.88 -2.47
N MET A 123 11.52 -1.49 -1.21
CA MET A 123 10.40 -0.64 -0.82
C MET A 123 10.46 0.72 -1.53
N LYS A 124 11.62 1.39 -1.53
CA LYS A 124 11.82 2.67 -2.23
C LYS A 124 11.49 2.58 -3.71
N LYS A 125 12.00 1.56 -4.40
CA LYS A 125 11.71 1.31 -5.82
C LYS A 125 10.21 1.13 -6.08
N VAL A 126 9.54 0.32 -5.27
CA VAL A 126 8.09 0.10 -5.42
C VAL A 126 7.31 1.40 -5.21
N LEU A 127 7.60 2.17 -4.17
CA LEU A 127 6.91 3.44 -3.92
C LEU A 127 7.13 4.45 -5.05
N THR A 128 8.35 4.55 -5.58
CA THR A 128 8.64 5.39 -6.76
C THR A 128 7.86 4.93 -7.99
N ASN A 129 7.81 3.62 -8.25
CA ASN A 129 7.07 3.06 -9.38
C ASN A 129 5.55 3.20 -9.24
N LEU A 130 5.03 3.34 -8.02
CA LEU A 130 3.62 3.66 -7.74
C LEU A 130 3.31 5.16 -7.89
N GLY A 131 4.29 5.98 -8.29
CA GLY A 131 4.12 7.41 -8.53
C GLY A 131 4.44 8.30 -7.32
N ILE A 132 5.02 7.74 -6.25
CA ILE A 132 5.56 8.54 -5.14
C ILE A 132 6.99 8.92 -5.49
N GLU A 133 7.12 9.98 -6.28
CA GLU A 133 8.40 10.54 -6.67
C GLU A 133 9.04 11.37 -5.55
N GLY A 134 10.36 11.51 -5.61
CA GLY A 134 11.10 12.40 -4.70
C GLY A 134 11.35 11.83 -3.30
N ILE A 135 11.13 10.53 -3.08
CA ILE A 135 11.52 9.89 -1.82
C ILE A 135 13.04 9.88 -1.72
N THR A 136 13.57 10.70 -0.80
CA THR A 136 14.98 10.82 -0.52
C THR A 136 15.44 9.75 0.48
N ASP A 137 16.76 9.61 0.63
CA ASP A 137 17.32 8.73 1.66
C ASP A 137 16.98 9.24 3.08
N ASP A 138 16.76 10.53 3.24
CA ASP A 138 16.33 11.12 4.52
C ASP A 138 14.86 10.82 4.81
N ASP A 139 13.98 10.80 3.80
CA ASP A 139 12.59 10.34 3.96
C ASP A 139 12.55 8.86 4.38
N MET A 140 13.45 8.04 3.84
CA MET A 140 13.58 6.63 4.24
C MET A 140 14.07 6.46 5.68
N LYS A 141 14.95 7.34 6.18
CA LYS A 141 15.33 7.37 7.59
C LYS A 141 14.16 7.77 8.48
N ILE A 142 13.36 8.75 8.08
CA ILE A 142 12.15 9.14 8.82
C ILE A 142 11.19 7.94 8.93
N ILE A 143 11.00 7.19 7.84
CA ILE A 143 10.19 5.97 7.86
C ILE A 143 10.76 4.94 8.83
N GLN A 144 12.08 4.74 8.85
CA GLN A 144 12.74 3.83 9.80
C GLN A 144 12.60 4.27 11.26
N ASP A 145 12.71 5.57 11.52
CA ASP A 145 12.55 6.16 12.86
C ASP A 145 11.11 5.99 13.37
N ILE A 146 10.11 6.22 12.51
CA ILE A 146 8.69 6.02 12.82
C ILE A 146 8.39 4.54 13.05
N ALA A 147 8.95 3.64 12.24
CA ALA A 147 8.74 2.20 12.37
C ALA A 147 9.32 1.64 13.67
N GLY A 148 10.36 2.28 14.20
CA GLY A 148 11.26 1.73 15.20
C GLY A 148 12.10 0.63 14.57
N THR A 149 13.40 0.86 14.37
CA THR A 149 14.31 -0.20 13.93
C THR A 149 14.90 -0.95 15.12
N ASN A 150 15.33 -2.19 14.90
CA ASN A 150 16.10 -2.90 15.93
C ASN A 150 17.52 -2.31 16.05
N SER A 151 18.33 -2.82 16.98
CA SER A 151 19.72 -2.38 17.19
C SER A 151 20.62 -2.48 15.94
N ASN A 152 20.19 -3.20 14.91
CA ASN A 152 20.93 -3.42 13.67
C ASN A 152 20.38 -2.56 12.51
N GLY A 153 19.40 -1.68 12.76
CA GLY A 153 18.76 -0.86 11.73
C GLY A 153 17.75 -1.63 10.86
N GLU A 154 17.34 -2.83 11.26
CA GLU A 154 16.47 -3.69 10.46
C GLU A 154 14.99 -3.48 10.82
N LEU A 155 14.14 -3.39 9.79
CA LEU A 155 12.68 -3.29 9.92
C LEU A 155 12.08 -4.70 9.89
N THR A 156 11.48 -5.11 11.01
CA THR A 156 10.90 -6.44 11.22
C THR A 156 9.40 -6.44 10.99
N MET A 157 8.78 -7.63 10.97
CA MET A 157 7.32 -7.77 10.86
C MET A 157 6.56 -6.96 11.92
N ASP A 158 7.04 -6.94 13.16
CA ASP A 158 6.34 -6.25 14.25
C ASP A 158 6.39 -4.74 14.06
N HIS A 159 7.52 -4.22 13.56
CA HIS A 159 7.66 -2.81 13.19
C HIS A 159 6.74 -2.44 12.03
N PHE A 160 6.65 -3.29 11.01
CA PHE A 160 5.71 -3.10 9.90
C PHE A 160 4.25 -3.09 10.37
N LYS A 161 3.86 -4.03 11.23
CA LYS A 161 2.53 -4.06 11.84
C LYS A 161 2.25 -2.83 12.70
N HIS A 162 3.27 -2.26 13.34
CA HIS A 162 3.14 -1.01 14.07
C HIS A 162 2.86 0.15 13.13
N MET A 163 3.63 0.33 12.06
CA MET A 163 3.41 1.37 11.05
C MET A 163 1.99 1.35 10.47
N LEU A 164 1.46 0.15 10.22
CA LEU A 164 0.11 -0.05 9.67
C LEU A 164 -1.02 0.32 10.63
N ARG A 165 -0.75 0.34 11.94
CA ARG A 165 -1.73 0.72 12.99
C ARG A 165 -1.69 2.20 13.34
N VAL A 166 -0.62 2.89 12.98
CA VAL A 166 -0.51 4.33 13.24
C VAL A 166 -1.38 5.04 12.22
N ASP A 167 -2.54 5.51 12.66
CA ASP A 167 -3.29 6.50 11.91
C ASP A 167 -2.40 7.74 11.73
N PRO A 168 -2.07 8.17 10.48
CA PRO A 168 -1.29 9.39 10.27
C PRO A 168 -2.01 10.64 10.80
N SER A 169 -3.30 10.54 11.15
CA SER A 169 -4.07 11.55 11.86
C SER A 169 -3.74 11.67 13.37
N ALA A 170 -3.13 10.65 13.99
CA ALA A 170 -2.82 10.64 15.42
C ALA A 170 -1.42 11.19 15.74
N ALA A 171 -0.51 11.24 14.76
CA ALA A 171 0.86 11.73 14.91
C ALA A 171 0.98 13.27 15.03
N GLY A 172 -0.15 13.98 15.16
CA GLY A 172 -0.21 15.43 15.38
C GLY A 172 -0.42 15.87 16.83
N SER A 173 -0.45 14.95 17.81
CA SER A 173 -0.65 15.28 19.23
C SER A 173 0.46 14.69 20.11
N ALA A 174 1.70 15.14 19.90
CA ALA A 174 2.75 15.06 20.90
C ALA A 174 3.17 16.49 21.27
N GLU A 175 2.28 17.10 22.04
CA GLU A 175 2.49 18.19 22.97
C GLU A 175 3.91 18.28 23.57
N ASN A 176 4.50 19.48 23.43
CA ASN A 176 5.76 19.92 24.05
C ASN A 176 5.76 19.70 25.57
N PRO A 177 6.79 19.08 26.15
CA PRO A 177 7.13 19.31 27.54
C PRO A 177 7.92 20.62 27.67
N ILE A 178 7.36 21.48 28.54
CA ILE A 178 7.79 22.77 29.10
C ILE A 178 9.31 23.00 29.16
#